data_AF-A0A969INW6-F1
#
_entry.id   AF-A0A969INW6-F1
#
_cell.length_a   1.000
_cell.length_b   1.000
_cell.length_c   1.000
_cell.angle_alpha   90.00
_cell.angle_beta   90.00
_cell.angle_gamma   90.00
#
_symmetry.space_group_name_H-M   'P 1'
#
loop_
_entity.id
_entity.type
_entity.pdbx_description
1 polymer ?
#
loop_
_entity_poly.entity_id
_entity_poly.type
_entity_poly.pdbx_seq_one_letter_code
_entity_poly.pdbx_strand_id
1 'polypeptide(L)'
;MTKPLTIPIDEAVAEQLARIANDLGETPEEFAARAVAASLDSFESNVFAARRAKGIDRAAAVTWLKQMKERDGAPEPDADDRLPSGYAPQR
;
A
#
# COMPACT_ATOMS: atom_id res chain seq x y z
N MET A 1 -24.13 4.80 3.12
CA MET A 1 -23.96 5.97 2.23
C MET A 1 -22.50 6.07 1.86
N THR A 2 -22.15 5.87 0.59
CA THR A 2 -20.79 6.13 0.07
C THR A 2 -20.62 7.64 -0.08
N LYS A 3 -19.55 8.22 0.47
CA LYS A 3 -19.24 9.65 0.26
C LYS A 3 -18.49 9.78 -1.06
N PRO A 4 -18.89 10.68 -1.97
CA PRO A 4 -18.12 10.93 -3.19
C PRO A 4 -16.76 11.52 -2.81
N LEU A 5 -15.69 10.96 -3.37
CA LEU A 5 -14.31 11.41 -3.19
C LEU A 5 -13.80 11.89 -4.55
N THR A 6 -13.31 13.13 -4.62
CA THR A 6 -12.65 13.65 -5.81
C THR A 6 -11.14 13.57 -5.61
N ILE A 7 -10.45 12.88 -6.51
CA ILE A 7 -8.99 12.73 -6.49
C ILE A 7 -8.44 13.44 -7.73
N PRO A 8 -7.62 14.49 -7.58
CA PRO A 8 -6.90 15.05 -8.72
C PRO A 8 -5.82 14.06 -9.14
N ILE A 9 -5.85 13.63 -10.40
CA ILE A 9 -4.85 12.77 -11.01
C ILE A 9 -4.38 13.38 -12.33
N ASP A 10 -3.13 13.10 -12.70
CA ASP A 10 -2.59 13.54 -13.98
C ASP A 10 -3.34 12.87 -15.15
N GLU A 11 -3.48 13.59 -16.26
CA GLU A 11 -4.21 13.12 -17.44
C GLU A 11 -3.65 11.80 -17.99
N ALA A 12 -2.32 11.65 -18.03
CA ALA A 12 -1.67 10.40 -18.45
C ALA A 12 -2.03 9.21 -17.55
N VAL A 13 -2.17 9.44 -16.24
CA VAL A 13 -2.58 8.41 -15.27
C VAL A 13 -4.05 8.07 -15.43
N ALA A 14 -4.91 9.07 -15.69
CA ALA A 14 -6.32 8.87 -15.97
C ALA A 14 -6.55 8.01 -17.22
N GLU A 15 -5.81 8.29 -18.31
CA GLU A 15 -5.87 7.47 -19.53
C GLU A 15 -5.42 6.03 -19.31
N GLN A 16 -4.34 5.83 -18.55
CA GLN A 16 -3.87 4.49 -18.22
C GLN A 16 -4.88 3.73 -17.36
N LEU A 17 -5.49 4.40 -16.38
CA LEU A 17 -6.51 3.82 -15.53
C LEU A 17 -7.74 3.41 -16.33
N ALA A 18 -8.22 4.29 -17.21
CA ALA A 18 -9.36 4.01 -18.08
C ALA A 18 -9.10 2.82 -19.01
N ARG A 19 -7.88 2.68 -19.52
CA ARG A 19 -7.46 1.53 -20.34
C ARG A 19 -7.52 0.23 -19.55
N ILE A 20 -6.93 0.19 -18.36
CA ILE A 20 -6.92 -0.99 -17.49
C ILE A 20 -8.35 -1.37 -17.09
N ALA A 21 -9.18 -0.39 -16.72
CA ALA A 21 -10.57 -0.63 -16.38
C ALA A 21 -11.34 -1.26 -17.55
N ASN A 22 -11.19 -0.72 -18.76
CA ASN A 22 -11.78 -1.28 -19.97
C ASN A 22 -11.31 -2.71 -20.26
N ASP A 23 -10.00 -3.00 -20.11
CA ASP A 23 -9.44 -4.34 -20.30
C ASP A 23 -10.03 -5.37 -19.31
N LEU A 24 -10.45 -4.91 -18.13
CA LEU A 24 -11.08 -5.72 -17.08
C LEU A 24 -12.61 -5.77 -17.17
N GLY A 25 -13.21 -5.02 -18.10
CA GLY A 25 -14.67 -4.91 -18.23
C GLY A 25 -15.33 -4.12 -17.08
N GLU A 26 -14.59 -3.27 -16.38
CA GLU A 26 -15.05 -2.44 -15.27
C GLU A 26 -15.09 -0.96 -15.69
N THR A 27 -15.84 -0.13 -14.96
CA THR A 27 -15.74 1.33 -15.12
C THR A 27 -14.45 1.86 -14.47
N PRO A 28 -13.88 2.98 -14.96
CA PRO A 28 -12.72 3.61 -14.33
C PRO A 28 -12.94 3.89 -12.83
N GLU A 29 -14.15 4.28 -12.45
CA GLU A 29 -14.52 4.58 -11.07
C GLU A 29 -14.53 3.32 -10.18
N GLU A 30 -15.07 2.21 -10.68
CA GLU A 30 -15.07 0.92 -9.96
C GLU A 30 -13.64 0.41 -9.76
N PHE A 31 -12.82 0.47 -10.81
CA PHE A 31 -11.42 0.09 -10.73
C PHE A 31 -10.65 0.98 -9.75
N ALA A 32 -10.85 2.30 -9.80
CA ALA A 32 -10.23 3.24 -8.88
C ALA A 32 -10.64 2.96 -7.43
N ALA A 33 -11.93 2.72 -7.17
CA ALA A 33 -12.42 2.38 -5.84
C ALA A 33 -11.79 1.09 -5.31
N ARG A 34 -11.68 0.06 -6.16
CA ARG A 34 -11.03 -1.22 -5.82
C ARG A 34 -9.54 -1.05 -5.53
N ALA A 35 -8.83 -0.30 -6.36
CA ALA A 35 -7.41 -0.02 -6.17
C ALA A 35 -7.13 0.76 -4.87
N VAL A 36 -7.97 1.76 -4.56
CA VAL A 36 -7.88 2.52 -3.31
C VAL A 36 -8.18 1.63 -2.11
N ALA A 37 -9.20 0.78 -2.17
CA ALA A 37 -9.52 -0.15 -1.10
C ALA A 37 -8.36 -1.12 -0.81
N ALA A 38 -7.80 -1.75 -1.85
CA ALA A 38 -6.65 -2.63 -1.71
C ALA A 38 -5.42 -1.92 -1.13
N SER A 39 -5.21 -0.66 -1.51
CA SER A 39 -4.12 0.17 -0.98
C SER A 39 -4.31 0.49 0.51
N LEU A 40 -5.54 0.78 0.93
CA LEU A 40 -5.88 1.02 2.33
C LEU A 40 -5.69 -0.23 3.19
N ASP A 41 -6.13 -1.39 2.71
CA ASP A 41 -5.97 -2.67 3.42
C ASP A 41 -4.49 -3.03 3.59
N SER A 42 -3.69 -2.84 2.55
CA SER A 42 -2.23 -3.01 2.61
C SER A 42 -1.59 -2.04 3.61
N PHE A 43 -2.01 -0.77 3.59
CA PHE A 43 -1.52 0.23 4.53
C PHE A 43 -1.85 -0.12 5.99
N GLU A 44 -3.09 -0.51 6.30
CA GLU A 44 -3.49 -0.90 7.66
C GLU A 44 -2.76 -2.18 8.12
N SER A 45 -2.51 -3.12 7.20
CA SER A 45 -1.70 -4.30 7.48
C SER A 45 -0.27 -3.94 7.86
N ASN A 46 0.34 -2.99 7.15
CA ASN A 46 1.68 -2.47 7.47
C ASN A 46 1.70 -1.73 8.81
N VAL A 47 0.67 -0.92 9.09
CA VAL A 47 0.52 -0.24 10.39
C VAL A 47 0.42 -1.26 11.52
N PHE A 48 -0.39 -2.29 11.36
CA PHE A 48 -0.51 -3.36 12.35
C PHE A 48 0.82 -4.08 12.58
N ALA A 49 1.53 -4.46 11.51
CA ALA A 49 2.83 -5.10 11.59
C ALA A 49 3.86 -4.22 12.31
N ALA A 50 3.92 -2.92 11.97
CA ALA A 50 4.82 -1.95 12.61
C ALA A 50 4.52 -1.81 14.11
N ARG A 51 3.24 -1.71 14.50
CA ARG A 51 2.83 -1.67 15.91
C ARG A 51 3.30 -2.90 16.66
N ARG A 52 3.12 -4.09 16.08
CA ARG A 52 3.52 -5.37 16.69
C ARG A 52 5.03 -5.50 16.80
N ALA A 53 5.77 -5.08 15.79
CA ALA A 53 7.23 -5.19 15.75
C ALA A 53 7.94 -4.20 16.67
N LYS A 54 7.39 -2.98 16.85
CA LYS A 54 8.02 -1.90 17.60
C LYS A 54 7.39 -1.64 18.98
N GLY A 55 6.24 -2.24 19.29
CA GLY A 55 5.52 -2.00 20.54
C GLY A 55 4.96 -0.57 20.65
N ILE A 56 4.65 0.06 19.52
CA ILE A 56 4.21 1.46 19.44
C ILE A 56 2.71 1.57 19.13
N ASP A 57 2.14 2.75 19.40
CA ASP A 57 0.76 3.06 19.04
C ASP A 57 0.58 3.29 17.53
N ARG A 58 -0.67 3.44 17.09
CA ARG A 58 -1.00 3.63 15.67
C ARG A 58 -0.42 4.91 15.10
N ALA A 59 -0.45 6.02 15.83
CA ALA A 59 0.04 7.31 15.33
C ALA A 59 1.57 7.25 15.14
N ALA A 60 2.28 6.69 16.11
CA ALA A 60 3.71 6.44 16.03
C ALA A 60 4.07 5.47 14.89
N ALA A 61 3.29 4.41 14.65
CA ALA A 61 3.50 3.49 13.54
C ALA A 61 3.33 4.16 12.17
N VAL A 62 2.33 5.02 12.00
CA VAL A 62 2.13 5.79 10.76
C VAL A 62 3.31 6.72 10.51
N THR A 63 3.75 7.46 11.53
CA THR A 63 4.92 8.35 11.42
C THR A 63 6.18 7.57 11.07
N TRP A 64 6.40 6.42 11.72
CA TRP A 64 7.54 5.56 11.45
C TRP A 64 7.53 5.01 10.01
N LEU A 65 6.37 4.58 9.49
CA LEU A 65 6.23 4.13 8.10
C LEU A 65 6.50 5.25 7.10
N LYS A 66 6.06 6.48 7.39
CA LYS A 66 6.38 7.65 6.55
C LYS A 66 7.87 7.94 6.54
N GLN A 67 8.51 7.95 7.71
CA GLN A 67 9.95 8.14 7.83
C GLN A 67 10.74 7.03 7.11
N MET A 68 10.28 5.79 7.16
CA MET A 68 10.88 4.67 6.41
C MET A 68 10.80 4.89 4.89
N LYS A 69 9.68 5.41 4.38
CA LYS A 69 9.49 5.70 2.96
C LYS A 69 10.33 6.91 2.51
N GLU A 70 10.45 7.93 3.35
CA GLU A 70 11.24 9.14 3.10
C GLU A 70 12.75 8.91 3.31
N ARG A 71 13.13 7.83 3.98
CA ARG A 71 14.52 7.40 4.09
C ARG A 71 14.96 6.80 2.75
N ASP A 72 15.26 7.68 1.79
CA ASP A 72 16.07 7.37 0.63
C ASP A 72 17.30 6.57 1.09
N GLY A 73 17.42 5.32 0.63
CA GLY A 73 18.54 4.45 0.98
C GLY A 73 18.30 3.47 2.14
N ALA A 74 17.06 2.97 2.35
CA ALA A 74 16.99 1.60 2.87
C ALA A 74 17.81 0.72 1.89
N PRO A 75 18.83 0.00 2.35
CA PRO A 75 19.57 -0.89 1.45
C PRO A 75 18.54 -1.77 0.77
N GLU A 76 18.67 -1.96 -0.55
CA GLU A 76 17.94 -3.03 -1.21
C GLU A 76 18.12 -4.28 -0.35
N PRO A 77 17.04 -5.04 -0.06
CA PRO A 77 17.18 -6.28 0.69
C PRO A 77 18.27 -7.08 0.00
N ASP A 78 19.32 -7.40 0.75
CA ASP A 78 20.48 -8.05 0.18
C ASP A 78 19.99 -9.36 -0.46
N ALA A 79 20.56 -9.80 -1.58
CA ALA A 79 20.13 -11.07 -2.19
C ALA A 79 20.32 -12.25 -1.21
N ASP A 80 21.17 -12.05 -0.21
CA ASP A 80 21.45 -12.93 0.91
C ASP A 80 20.70 -12.59 2.22
N ASP A 81 19.72 -11.66 2.22
CA ASP A 81 18.81 -11.44 3.35
C ASP A 81 17.94 -12.69 3.56
N ARG A 82 18.51 -13.65 4.26
CA ARG A 82 17.83 -14.87 4.67
C ARG A 82 16.89 -14.51 5.81
N LEU A 83 15.64 -14.95 5.67
CA LEU A 83 14.70 -14.96 6.78
C LEU A 83 15.36 -15.67 7.99
N PRO A 84 15.21 -15.13 9.21
CA PRO A 84 15.75 -15.77 10.42
C PRO A 84 15.29 -17.22 10.50
N SER A 85 16.17 -18.11 10.96
CA SER A 85 15.83 -19.53 11.14
C SER A 85 14.61 -19.65 12.05
N GLY A 86 13.47 -20.03 11.47
CA GLY A 86 12.18 -20.14 12.17
C GLY A 86 11.03 -19.33 11.54
N TYR A 87 11.28 -18.46 10.56
CA TYR A 87 10.22 -17.77 9.84
C TYR A 87 9.54 -18.73 8.84
N ALA A 88 8.39 -19.30 9.23
CA ALA A 88 7.56 -20.08 8.32
C ALA A 88 6.53 -19.14 7.64
N PRO A 89 6.47 -19.08 6.30
CA PRO A 89 5.35 -18.41 5.64
C PRO A 89 4.08 -19.17 5.99
N GLN A 90 3.18 -18.53 6.76
CA GLN A 90 1.87 -19.12 7.03
C GLN A 90 1.08 -19.12 5.72
N ARG A 91 0.72 -20.32 5.25
CA ARG A 91 -0.14 -20.56 4.09
C ARG A 91 -1.60 -20.33 4.45
#